data_AF-A0A836T7J4-F1
#
_entry.id   AF-A0A836T7J4-F1
#
_cell.length_a   1.000
_cell.length_b   1.000
_cell.length_c   1.000
_cell.angle_alpha   90.00
_cell.angle_beta   90.00
_cell.angle_gamma   90.00
#
_symmetry.space_group_name_H-M   'P 1'
#
loop_
_entity.id
_entity.type
_entity.pdbx_description
1 polymer ?
#
loop_
_entity_poly.entity_id
_entity_poly.type
_entity_poly.pdbx_seq_one_letter_code
_entity_poly.pdbx_strand_id
1 'polypeptide(L)'
;MSKKRYLVIGGSLRSPHDGQFRYISPRTLARLYRVDPCDCIFASGWDDHRLAAVRAKDYVVLRPQYDGDYTMGMWGKRKSA
;
A
#
# COMPACT_ATOMS: atom_id res chain seq x y z
N MET A 1 4.55 21.81 0.71
CA MET A 1 4.55 20.47 1.33
C MET A 1 3.69 19.54 0.49
N SER A 2 4.27 18.50 -0.13
CA SER A 2 3.49 17.51 -0.88
C SER A 2 2.56 16.76 0.06
N LYS A 3 1.25 16.86 -0.17
CA LYS A 3 0.23 16.19 0.63
C LYS A 3 0.33 14.69 0.36
N LYS A 4 0.73 13.92 1.37
CA LYS A 4 0.74 12.45 1.31
C LYS A 4 -0.66 11.93 1.00
N ARG A 5 -0.78 11.01 0.04
CA ARG A 5 -2.06 10.47 -0.46
C ARG A 5 -2.22 8.98 -0.18
N TYR A 6 -1.11 8.26 -0.10
CA TYR A 6 -1.08 6.81 -0.01
C TYR A 6 -0.50 6.35 1.32
N LEU A 7 -1.17 5.39 1.95
CA LEU A 7 -0.65 4.67 3.11
C LEU A 7 -0.27 3.27 2.64
N VAL A 8 1.02 2.96 2.60
CA VAL A 8 1.53 1.70 2.05
C VAL A 8 2.01 0.80 3.19
N ILE A 9 1.31 -0.31 3.37
CA ILE A 9 1.52 -1.24 4.48
C ILE A 9 2.10 -2.53 3.91
N GLY A 10 3.33 -2.85 4.31
CA GLY A 10 3.99 -4.11 3.98
C GLY A 10 3.25 -5.30 4.57
N GLY A 11 3.55 -6.48 4.04
CA GLY A 11 2.96 -7.70 4.57
C GLY A 11 3.46 -8.95 3.87
N SER A 12 3.28 -10.07 4.56
CA SER A 12 3.59 -11.39 4.04
C SER A 12 2.43 -11.91 3.20
N LEU A 13 2.75 -12.39 2.00
CA LEU A 13 1.81 -13.01 1.10
C LEU A 13 2.24 -14.44 0.80
N ARG A 14 1.29 -15.36 0.76
CA ARG A 14 1.57 -16.73 0.33
C ARG A 14 1.60 -16.78 -1.20
N SER A 15 2.72 -17.19 -1.76
CA SER A 15 2.86 -17.36 -3.20
C SER A 15 2.00 -18.54 -3.69
N PRO A 16 1.21 -18.37 -4.77
CA PRO A 16 0.35 -19.43 -5.29
C PRO A 16 1.12 -20.53 -6.02
N HIS A 17 2.38 -20.29 -6.41
CA HIS A 17 3.18 -21.25 -7.18
C HIS A 17 3.91 -22.29 -6.31
N ASP A 18 4.47 -21.84 -5.19
CA ASP A 18 5.33 -22.65 -4.31
C ASP A 18 4.77 -22.78 -2.89
N GLY A 19 3.65 -22.11 -2.60
CA GLY A 19 3.01 -22.11 -1.29
C GLY A 19 3.82 -21.39 -0.20
N GLN A 20 4.94 -20.75 -0.54
CA GLN A 20 5.83 -20.09 0.41
C GLN A 20 5.35 -18.69 0.76
N PHE A 21 5.57 -18.27 2.00
CA PHE A 21 5.30 -16.90 2.42
C PHE A 21 6.46 -15.98 2.00
N ARG A 22 6.14 -14.93 1.25
CA ARG A 22 7.08 -13.88 0.85
C ARG A 22 6.62 -12.56 1.43
N TYR A 23 7.50 -11.91 2.16
CA TYR A 23 7.26 -10.55 2.62
C TYR A 23 7.45 -9.56 1.48
N ILE A 24 6.43 -8.74 1.22
CA ILE A 24 6.51 -7.64 0.27
C ILE A 24 6.71 -6.35 1.05
N SER A 25 7.85 -5.72 0.84
CA SER A 25 8.18 -4.45 1.49
C SER A 25 7.23 -3.34 1.02
N PRO A 26 6.93 -2.35 1.87
CA PRO A 26 6.06 -1.23 1.50
C PRO A 26 6.64 -0.39 0.34
N ARG A 27 7.97 -0.34 0.17
CA ARG A 27 8.60 0.29 -1.01
C ARG A 27 8.36 -0.50 -2.28
N THR A 28 8.41 -1.83 -2.20
CA THR A 28 8.09 -2.72 -3.32
C THR A 28 6.63 -2.57 -3.72
N LEU A 29 5.71 -2.50 -2.75
CA LEU A 29 4.29 -2.26 -3.01
C LEU A 29 4.05 -0.94 -3.75
N ALA A 30 4.67 0.16 -3.32
CA ALA A 30 4.53 1.43 -4.03
C ALA A 30 4.95 1.35 -5.51
N ARG A 31 6.03 0.60 -5.81
CA ARG A 31 6.47 0.34 -7.19
C ARG A 31 5.45 -0.50 -7.96
N LEU A 32 4.90 -1.55 -7.35
CA LEU A 32 3.90 -2.42 -7.96
C LEU A 32 2.61 -1.65 -8.31
N TYR A 33 2.15 -0.80 -7.39
CA TYR A 33 1.01 0.10 -7.60
C TYR A 33 1.33 1.33 -8.45
N ARG A 34 2.59 1.52 -8.88
CA ARG A 34 3.06 2.66 -9.68
C ARG A 34 2.73 4.03 -9.05
N VAL A 35 2.82 4.14 -7.72
CA VAL A 35 2.63 5.42 -7.00
C VAL A 35 3.96 6.09 -6.67
N ASP A 36 3.95 7.42 -6.63
CA ASP A 36 5.13 8.20 -6.27
C ASP A 36 5.49 7.98 -4.79
N PRO A 37 6.73 7.57 -4.46
CA PRO A 37 7.19 7.43 -3.08
C PRO A 37 7.06 8.70 -2.24
N CYS A 38 7.16 9.88 -2.85
CA CYS A 38 6.98 11.17 -2.20
C CYS A 38 5.53 11.41 -1.75
N ASP A 39 4.55 10.73 -2.34
CA ASP A 39 3.15 10.77 -1.94
C ASP A 39 2.77 9.66 -0.94
N CYS A 40 3.73 8.81 -0.56
CA CYS A 40 3.51 7.65 0.31
C CYS A 40 3.94 7.88 1.76
N ILE A 41 3.19 7.26 2.67
CA ILE A 41 3.60 6.91 4.04
C ILE A 41 3.88 5.41 4.05
N PHE A 42 5.07 4.99 4.47
CA PHE A 42 5.49 3.60 4.47
C PHE A 42 5.45 3.02 5.87
N ALA A 43 4.79 1.87 6.03
CA ALA A 43 4.76 1.08 7.25
C ALA A 43 5.06 -0.40 6.94
N SER A 44 5.79 -1.07 7.83
CA SER A 44 6.12 -2.50 7.65
C SER A 44 4.95 -3.44 7.98
N GLY A 45 3.97 -2.95 8.73
CA GLY A 45 2.79 -3.70 9.19
C GLY A 45 1.81 -2.76 9.88
N TRP A 46 0.66 -3.28 10.33
CA TRP A 46 -0.36 -2.50 11.05
C TRP A 46 0.07 -2.11 12.47
N ASP A 47 1.03 -2.83 13.03
CA ASP A 47 1.67 -2.61 14.32
C ASP A 47 2.81 -1.58 14.27
N ASP A 48 3.13 -1.02 13.10
CA ASP A 48 4.18 -0.03 12.95
C ASP A 48 3.83 1.25 13.73
N HIS A 49 4.69 1.62 14.69
CA HIS A 49 4.53 2.83 15.51
C HIS A 49 4.33 4.12 14.69
N ARG A 50 4.79 4.17 13.44
CA ARG A 50 4.55 5.30 12.53
C ARG A 50 3.07 5.49 12.19
N LEU A 51 2.23 4.47 12.40
CA LEU A 51 0.79 4.52 12.20
C LEU A 51 0.03 5.04 13.42
N ALA A 52 0.67 5.22 14.57
CA ALA A 52 -0.01 5.61 15.82
C ALA A 52 -0.80 6.92 15.70
N ALA A 53 -0.33 7.86 14.88
CA ALA A 53 -1.00 9.14 14.60
C ALA A 53 -1.69 9.18 13.22
N VAL A 54 -1.64 8.09 12.44
CA VAL A 54 -2.16 8.04 11.07
C VAL A 54 -3.58 7.49 11.09
N ARG A 55 -4.54 8.31 10.69
CA ARG A 55 -5.91 7.85 10.46
C ARG A 55 -6.01 7.22 9.08
N ALA A 56 -6.01 5.88 9.01
CA ALA A 56 -6.03 5.14 7.74
C ALA A 56 -7.15 5.59 6.77
N LYS A 57 -8.29 6.05 7.28
CA LYS A 57 -9.42 6.58 6.48
C LYS A 57 -9.10 7.83 5.66
N ASP A 58 -8.04 8.56 6.01
CA ASP A 58 -7.63 9.80 5.33
C ASP A 58 -6.70 9.50 4.13
N TYR A 59 -6.39 8.23 3.87
CA TYR A 59 -5.43 7.78 2.86
C TYR A 59 -6.01 6.66 1.99
N VAL A 60 -5.46 6.52 0.78
CA VAL A 60 -5.61 5.29 -0.01
C VAL A 60 -4.65 4.25 0.54
N VAL A 61 -5.19 3.18 1.14
CA VAL A 61 -4.38 2.11 1.75
C VAL A 61 -3.95 1.10 0.69
N LEU A 62 -2.64 0.94 0.51
CA LEU A 62 -2.02 -0.03 -0.39
C LEU A 62 -1.44 -1.18 0.43
N ARG A 63 -1.84 -2.41 0.10
CA ARG A 63 -1.43 -3.64 0.77
C ARG A 63 -1.07 -4.73 -0.25
N PRO A 64 -0.33 -5.79 0.15
CA PRO A 64 -0.14 -6.97 -0.69
C PRO A 64 -1.48 -7.54 -1.17
N GLN A 65 -1.56 -7.87 -2.44
CA GLN A 65 -2.74 -8.53 -3.04
C GLN A 65 -2.37 -9.95 -3.42
N TYR A 66 -3.26 -10.87 -3.10
CA TYR A 66 -3.01 -12.31 -3.26
C TYR A 66 -3.01 -12.75 -4.72
N ASP A 67 -3.90 -12.16 -5.52
CA ASP A 67 -4.00 -12.36 -6.96
C ASP A 67 -2.83 -11.72 -7.74
N GLY A 68 -2.01 -10.91 -7.08
CA GLY A 68 -0.92 -10.17 -7.71
C GLY A 68 -1.42 -9.04 -8.61
N ASP A 69 -2.70 -8.68 -8.57
CA ASP A 69 -3.25 -7.58 -9.33
C ASP A 69 -3.04 -6.27 -8.55
N TYR A 70 -1.91 -5.63 -8.84
CA TYR A 70 -1.54 -4.33 -8.28
C TYR A 70 -2.07 -3.15 -9.11
N THR A 71 -3.12 -3.36 -9.90
CA THR A 71 -3.77 -2.25 -10.59
C THR A 71 -4.60 -1.42 -9.60
N MET A 72 -4.42 -0.09 -9.65
CA MET A 72 -5.34 0.84 -8.97
C MET A 72 -6.65 0.92 -9.78
N GLY A 73 -7.41 -0.18 -9.83
CA GLY A 73 -8.68 -0.23 -10.54
C GLY A 73 -9.68 0.76 -9.94
N MET A 74 -9.84 1.94 -10.54
CA MET A 74 -10.93 2.91 -10.31
C MET A 74 -11.35 3.26 -8.86
N TRP A 75 -10.56 3.00 -7.81
CA TRP A 75 -10.85 3.51 -6.46
C TRP A 75 -10.57 5.03 -6.33
N GLY A 76 -9.97 5.65 -7.36
CA GLY A 76 -9.60 7.07 -7.40
C GLY A 76 -10.56 8.00 -8.16
N LYS A 77 -11.61 7.51 -8.84
CA LYS A 77 -12.61 8.40 -9.45
C LYS A 77 -13.79 8.66 -8.52
N ARG A 78 -13.55 9.41 -7.44
CA ARG A 78 -14.63 10.20 -6.83
C ARG A 78 -14.38 11.69 -7.08
N LYS A 79 -15.03 12.13 -8.17
CA LYS A 79 -15.54 13.47 -8.52
C LYS A 79 -14.61 14.66 -8.26
N SER A 80 -13.98 15.14 -9.34
CA SER A 80 -13.97 16.57 -9.62
C SER A 80 -15.40 16.96 -10.03
N ALA A 81 -16.06 17.77 -9.21
CA ALA A 81 -17.22 18.59 -9.57
C ALA A 81 -17.14 19.85 -8.72
#